data_AF-A0A328TP66-F1
#
_entry.id   AF-A0A328TP66-F1
#
_cell.length_a   1.000
_cell.length_b   1.000
_cell.length_c   1.000
_cell.angle_alpha   90.00
_cell.angle_beta   90.00
_cell.angle_gamma   90.00
#
_symmetry.space_group_name_H-M   'P 1'
#
loop_
_entity.id
_entity.type
_entity.pdbx_description
1 polymer ?
#
loop_
_entity_poly.entity_id
_entity_poly.type
_entity_poly.pdbx_seq_one_letter_code
_entity_poly.pdbx_strand_id
1 'polypeptide(L)'
;MITARRDGDERQQNGAAMILNWLAAHRAETERFWGTSHPGEFGQALQQSSPALRESLQQRLRHVALIPNPDIIAARSFSLSLTPGQWTSLYNQHCRQS
;
A
#
# COMPACT_ATOMS: atom_id res chain seq x y z
N MET A 1 -10.00 -3.02 9.90
CA MET A 1 -10.36 -3.94 8.79
C MET A 1 -9.77 -5.33 8.99
N ILE A 2 -8.44 -5.49 9.09
CA ILE A 2 -7.81 -6.83 9.23
C ILE A 2 -8.27 -7.55 10.51
N THR A 3 -8.23 -6.88 11.66
CA THR A 3 -8.71 -7.45 12.94
C THR A 3 -10.19 -7.80 12.89
N ALA A 4 -11.04 -6.93 12.32
CA ALA A 4 -12.47 -7.19 12.17
C ALA A 4 -12.77 -8.37 11.23
N ARG A 5 -11.94 -8.61 10.20
CA ARG A 5 -12.07 -9.77 9.31
C ARG A 5 -11.63 -11.09 9.95
N ARG A 6 -10.66 -11.05 10.86
CA ARG A 6 -10.08 -12.26 11.48
C ARG A 6 -10.81 -12.65 12.76
N ASP A 7 -11.06 -11.66 13.61
CA ASP A 7 -11.42 -11.87 15.01
C ASP A 7 -12.78 -11.20 15.38
N GLY A 8 -13.43 -10.55 14.41
CA GLY A 8 -14.74 -9.92 14.61
C GLY A 8 -15.90 -10.91 14.56
N ASP A 9 -17.08 -10.48 15.01
CA ASP A 9 -18.32 -11.22 14.81
C ASP A 9 -18.72 -11.29 13.32
N GLU A 10 -19.70 -12.13 12.97
CA GLU A 10 -20.13 -12.30 11.57
C GLU A 10 -20.52 -10.97 10.89
N ARG A 11 -21.14 -10.05 11.62
CA ARG A 11 -21.54 -8.75 11.09
C ARG A 11 -20.33 -7.88 10.79
N GLN A 12 -19.34 -7.87 11.69
CA GLN A 12 -18.09 -7.14 11.53
C GLN A 12 -17.25 -7.71 10.39
N GLN A 13 -17.18 -9.03 10.26
CA GLN A 13 -16.48 -9.70 9.16
C GLN A 13 -17.11 -9.36 7.80
N ASN A 14 -18.44 -9.46 7.69
CA ASN A 14 -19.18 -9.11 6.49
C ASN A 14 -19.01 -7.64 6.11
N GLY A 15 -19.13 -6.73 7.09
CA GLY A 15 -18.91 -5.30 6.86
C GLY A 15 -17.50 -5.00 6.37
N ALA A 16 -16.48 -5.65 6.94
CA ALA A 16 -15.10 -5.47 6.53
C ALA A 16 -14.82 -6.05 5.13
N ALA A 17 -15.47 -7.15 4.74
CA ALA A 17 -15.41 -7.70 3.40
C ALA A 17 -16.08 -6.76 2.37
N MET A 18 -17.25 -6.20 2.69
CA MET A 18 -17.93 -5.23 1.83
C MET A 18 -17.09 -3.98 1.57
N ILE A 19 -16.47 -3.41 2.61
CA ILE A 19 -15.59 -2.24 2.46
C ILE A 19 -14.40 -2.57 1.56
N LEU A 20 -13.75 -3.72 1.76
CA LEU A 20 -12.63 -4.10 0.90
C LEU A 20 -13.04 -4.30 -0.55
N ASN A 21 -14.19 -4.94 -0.79
CA ASN A 21 -14.70 -5.14 -2.15
C ASN A 21 -15.03 -3.80 -2.82
N TRP A 22 -15.63 -2.86 -2.08
CA TRP A 22 -15.89 -1.51 -2.57
C TRP A 22 -14.59 -0.74 -2.90
N LEU A 23 -13.57 -0.84 -2.06
CA LEU A 23 -12.24 -0.28 -2.33
C LEU A 23 -11.59 -0.95 -3.54
N ALA A 24 -11.67 -2.27 -3.64
CA ALA A 24 -11.09 -3.03 -4.75
C ALA A 24 -11.79 -2.74 -6.07
N ALA A 25 -13.10 -2.43 -6.06
CA ALA A 25 -13.84 -2.03 -7.26
C ALA A 25 -13.28 -0.73 -7.87
N HIS A 26 -12.70 0.17 -7.06
CA HIS A 26 -12.07 1.41 -7.53
C HIS A 26 -10.79 1.19 -8.38
N ARG A 27 -10.38 -0.08 -8.57
CA ARG A 27 -9.29 -0.43 -9.50
C ARG A 27 -9.63 -0.05 -10.95
N ALA A 28 -10.90 -0.11 -11.34
CA ALA A 28 -11.31 0.09 -12.74
C ALA A 28 -11.04 1.53 -13.20
N GLU A 29 -11.25 2.50 -12.31
CA GLU A 29 -10.94 3.91 -12.54
C GLU A 29 -9.44 4.11 -12.67
N THR A 30 -8.65 3.41 -11.86
CA THR A 30 -7.18 3.44 -11.93
C THR A 30 -6.70 2.85 -13.25
N GLU A 31 -7.19 1.67 -13.64
CA GLU A 31 -6.89 1.03 -14.93
C GLU A 31 -7.30 1.91 -16.12
N ARG A 32 -8.45 2.61 -16.03
CA ARG A 32 -8.92 3.52 -17.10
C ARG A 32 -8.00 4.71 -17.31
N PHE A 33 -7.45 5.28 -16.25
CA PHE A 33 -6.59 6.46 -16.33
C PHE A 33 -5.11 6.12 -16.58
N TRP A 34 -4.61 5.04 -15.96
CA TRP A 34 -3.19 4.67 -15.95
C TRP A 34 -2.84 3.48 -16.85
N GLY A 35 -3.83 2.74 -17.33
CA GLY A 35 -3.63 1.47 -18.07
C GLY A 35 -3.37 0.26 -17.16
N THR A 36 -3.20 0.47 -15.85
CA THR A 36 -2.90 -0.57 -14.87
C THR A 36 -3.35 -0.14 -13.47
N SER A 37 -3.70 -1.09 -12.62
CA SER A 37 -3.82 -0.89 -11.17
C SER A 37 -2.76 -1.67 -10.38
N HIS A 38 -1.79 -2.29 -11.06
CA HIS A 38 -0.81 -3.14 -10.41
C HIS A 38 0.27 -2.30 -9.72
N PRO A 39 0.39 -2.33 -8.38
CA PRO A 39 1.29 -1.43 -7.65
C PRO A 39 2.77 -1.64 -8.01
N GLY A 40 3.16 -2.85 -8.42
CA GLY A 40 4.51 -3.14 -8.89
C GLY A 40 4.89 -2.38 -10.17
N GLU A 41 3.93 -2.14 -11.07
CA GLU A 41 4.18 -1.41 -12.32
C GLU A 41 4.38 0.09 -12.04
N PHE A 42 3.59 0.66 -11.12
CA PHE A 42 3.82 2.01 -10.62
C PHE A 42 5.20 2.16 -9.95
N GLY A 43 5.59 1.19 -9.12
CA GLY A 43 6.90 1.17 -8.48
C GLY A 43 8.04 1.12 -9.49
N GLN A 44 7.93 0.25 -10.51
CA GLN A 44 8.91 0.13 -11.58
C GLN A 44 9.01 1.43 -12.39
N ALA A 45 7.89 2.05 -12.75
CA ALA A 45 7.87 3.32 -13.48
C ALA A 45 8.57 4.44 -12.70
N LEU A 46 8.33 4.53 -11.39
CA LEU A 46 9.01 5.51 -10.52
C LEU A 46 10.52 5.26 -10.43
N GLN A 47 10.95 4.00 -10.32
CA GLN A 47 12.37 3.63 -10.25
C GLN A 47 13.11 3.98 -11.53
N GLN A 48 12.51 3.70 -12.70
CA GLN A 48 13.10 3.94 -14.02
C GLN A 48 13.04 5.41 -14.46
N SER A 49 12.27 6.24 -13.78
CA SER A 49 12.11 7.66 -14.14
C SER A 49 13.32 8.50 -13.75
N SER A 50 13.64 9.50 -14.58
CA SER A 50 14.59 10.56 -14.21
C SER A 50 14.07 11.36 -12.99
N PRO A 51 14.93 12.08 -12.24
CA PRO A 51 14.50 12.81 -11.05
C PRO A 51 13.33 13.79 -11.30
N ALA A 52 13.39 14.58 -12.40
CA ALA A 52 12.34 15.53 -12.76
C ALA A 52 11.01 14.84 -13.13
N LEU A 53 11.08 13.70 -13.85
CA LEU A 53 9.90 12.93 -14.19
C LEU A 53 9.30 12.24 -12.96
N ARG A 54 10.16 11.72 -12.07
CA ARG A 54 9.76 11.05 -10.84
C ARG A 54 8.95 11.97 -9.93
N GLU A 55 9.37 13.21 -9.75
CA GLU A 55 8.62 14.20 -8.95
C GLU A 55 7.22 14.44 -9.54
N SER A 56 7.14 14.64 -10.86
CA SER A 56 5.86 14.78 -11.55
C SER A 56 4.97 13.53 -11.39
N LEU A 57 5.53 12.33 -11.49
CA LEU A 57 4.78 11.08 -11.29
C LEU A 57 4.30 10.93 -9.84
N GLN A 58 5.14 11.23 -8.86
CA GLN A 58 4.75 11.23 -7.44
C GLN A 58 3.60 12.22 -7.17
N GLN A 59 3.65 13.41 -7.76
CA GLN A 59 2.56 14.38 -7.65
C GLN A 59 1.26 13.87 -8.28
N ARG A 60 1.32 13.18 -9.41
CA ARG A 60 0.14 12.57 -10.03
C ARG A 60 -0.43 11.41 -9.21
N LEU A 61 0.42 10.70 -8.46
CA LEU A 61 0.02 9.61 -7.58
C LEU A 61 -0.56 10.07 -6.24
N ARG A 62 -0.55 11.36 -5.91
CA ARG A 62 -0.97 11.91 -4.60
C ARG A 62 -2.41 11.56 -4.17
N HIS A 63 -3.25 11.13 -5.10
CA HIS A 63 -4.64 10.72 -4.84
C HIS A 63 -4.88 9.22 -5.10
N VAL A 64 -3.83 8.45 -5.38
CA VAL A 64 -3.90 7.00 -5.56
C VAL A 64 -3.49 6.34 -4.25
N ALA A 65 -4.36 5.47 -3.74
CA ALA A 65 -4.08 4.72 -2.51
C ALA A 65 -3.64 3.29 -2.85
N LEU A 66 -2.61 2.80 -2.17
CA LEU A 66 -2.29 1.37 -2.17
C LEU A 66 -3.29 0.65 -1.26
N ILE A 67 -4.05 -0.28 -1.83
CA ILE A 67 -4.93 -1.17 -1.06
C ILE A 67 -4.20 -2.50 -0.90
N PRO A 68 -3.59 -2.78 0.26
CA PRO A 68 -2.84 -4.01 0.44
C PRO A 68 -3.80 -5.19 0.66
N ASN A 69 -3.41 -6.36 0.15
CA ASN A 69 -4.17 -7.58 0.40
C ASN A 69 -4.11 -7.93 1.90
N PRO A 70 -5.26 -7.96 2.60
CA PRO A 70 -5.28 -8.23 4.03
C PRO A 70 -4.81 -9.64 4.37
N ASP A 71 -4.95 -10.62 3.47
CA ASP A 71 -4.53 -12.00 3.71
C ASP A 71 -3.00 -12.11 3.66
N ILE A 72 -2.35 -11.36 2.76
CA ILE A 72 -0.88 -11.26 2.71
C ILE A 72 -0.35 -10.56 3.97
N ILE A 73 -1.02 -9.51 4.42
CA ILE A 73 -0.63 -8.82 5.66
C ILE A 73 -0.84 -9.71 6.87
N ALA A 74 -1.98 -10.41 6.97
CA ALA A 74 -2.31 -11.26 8.11
C ALA A 74 -1.43 -12.52 8.18
N ALA A 75 -0.98 -13.05 7.04
CA ALA A 75 -0.05 -14.17 6.96
C ALA A 75 1.38 -13.78 7.36
N ARG A 76 1.75 -12.51 7.21
CA ARG A 76 3.01 -11.99 7.75
C ARG A 76 2.77 -11.50 9.17
N SER A 77 3.25 -12.26 10.15
CA SER A 77 3.43 -11.77 11.51
C SER A 77 4.43 -10.62 11.51
N PHE A 78 3.98 -9.39 11.22
CA PHE A 78 4.78 -8.20 11.46
C PHE A 78 4.85 -8.00 12.96
N SER A 79 5.87 -8.58 13.61
CA SER A 79 6.32 -8.09 14.90
C SER A 79 6.95 -6.73 14.66
N LEU A 80 6.15 -5.67 14.62
CA LEU A 80 6.64 -4.29 14.76
C LEU A 80 7.03 -4.01 16.22
N SER A 81 7.69 -4.97 16.86
CA SER A 81 8.45 -4.76 18.10
C SER A 81 9.76 -4.04 17.77
N LEU A 82 9.69 -2.98 16.96
CA LEU A 82 10.80 -2.06 16.77
C LEU A 82 10.66 -1.00 17.84
N THR A 83 11.61 -0.94 18.77
CA THR A 83 11.66 0.18 19.70
C THR A 83 11.95 1.47 18.92
N PRO A 84 11.48 2.64 19.38
CA PRO A 84 11.67 3.90 18.66
C PRO A 84 13.11 4.19 18.21
N GLY A 85 14.13 3.71 18.95
CA GLY A 85 15.54 3.86 18.58
C GLY A 85 15.97 3.07 17.34
N GLN A 86 15.29 1.96 17.01
CA GLN A 86 15.59 1.15 15.84
C GLN A 86 15.09 1.78 14.54
N TRP A 87 14.02 2.59 14.61
CA TRP A 87 13.53 3.36 13.47
C TRP A 87 14.54 4.39 12.97
N THR A 88 15.18 5.13 13.88
CA THR A 88 16.19 6.13 13.54
C THR A 88 17.38 5.50 12.82
N SER A 89 17.80 4.31 13.26
CA SER A 89 18.91 3.58 12.64
C SER A 89 18.56 3.14 11.20
N LEU A 90 17.37 2.56 11.00
CA LEU A 90 16.90 2.13 9.68
C LEU A 90 16.70 3.30 8.71
N TYR A 91 16.13 4.41 9.19
CA TYR A 91 15.95 5.62 8.39
C TYR A 91 17.30 6.19 7.93
N ASN A 92 18.26 6.32 8.85
CA ASN A 92 19.60 6.80 8.52
C ASN A 92 20.34 5.87 7.55
N GLN A 93 20.12 4.55 7.66
CA GLN A 93 20.70 3.58 6.74
C GLN A 93 20.11 3.74 5.33
N HIS A 94 18.80 3.93 5.21
CA HIS A 94 18.16 4.18 3.91
C HIS A 94 18.63 5.51 3.28
N CYS A 95 18.72 6.59 4.06
CA CYS A 95 19.21 7.88 3.58
C CYS A 95 20.68 7.86 3.14
N ARG A 96 21.48 6.90 3.62
CA ARG A 96 22.87 6.72 3.16
C ARG A 96 22.99 5.87 1.88
N GLN A 97 21.93 5.16 1.50
CA GLN A 97 21.92 4.28 0.32
C GLN A 97 21.21 4.92 -0.90
N SER A 98 20.64 6.11 -0.74
CA SER A 98 20.07 6.95 -1.81
C SER A 98 21.02 8.09 -2.15
#